data_AF-A0A671SBS9-F1
#
_entry.id   AF-A0A671SBS9-F1
#
_cell.length_a   1.000
_cell.length_b   1.000
_cell.length_c   1.000
_cell.angle_alpha   90.00
_cell.angle_beta   90.00
_cell.angle_gamma   90.00
#
_symmetry.space_group_name_H-M   'P 1'
#
loop_
_entity.id
_entity.type
_entity.pdbx_description
1 polymer ?
#
loop_
_entity_poly.entity_id
_entity_poly.type
_entity_poly.pdbx_seq_one_letter_code
_entity_poly.pdbx_strand_id
1 'polypeptide(L)'
;NTQTSECGSSTLFASLQDLMVGDEASEWRSMLEVSYPMENGIVRCWEDMLHLWDDHTFGLQQLNINPPDCKVLLTENPLKNRQKIAEVMFETYKFHGIYIAIQAVLTLYAQGLLTGVVVDSGDGVTHICPVYEGFSLPHLTRHLDIAGRDITLNLIKLLLLRGYVFNHTVDFETVRMMKENLCFVGYNIEQEQKLANETSVLVESYTLPDGRMIVGGERFGAPKALFQPHRINVEGVGVAELLFNTIQAADIDIRSDFYKHIVLSGGSTMYPGLPSRLEREIKQLYLERVLKGDTEKLSVSCYNANVAHLYARISVFFSLQERELLLTCK
;
A
#
# COMPACT_ATOMS: atom_id res chain seq x y z
N ASN A 1 -24.64 -49.42 -21.05
CA ASN A 1 -24.56 -48.04 -21.57
C ASN A 1 -24.28 -47.07 -20.43
N THR A 2 -23.05 -47.12 -19.93
CA THR A 2 -22.46 -46.11 -19.06
C THR A 2 -21.78 -45.09 -19.97
N GLN A 3 -22.41 -43.94 -20.18
CA GLN A 3 -21.73 -42.77 -20.74
C GLN A 3 -21.30 -41.91 -19.56
N THR A 4 -19.99 -41.94 -19.32
CA THR A 4 -19.26 -41.05 -18.42
C THR A 4 -19.33 -39.61 -18.93
N SER A 5 -19.70 -38.70 -18.05
CA SER A 5 -19.64 -37.26 -18.22
C SER A 5 -18.19 -36.76 -18.10
N GLU A 6 -17.39 -36.91 -19.16
CA GLU A 6 -15.98 -36.47 -19.20
C GLU A 6 -15.74 -35.15 -19.96
N CYS A 7 -16.79 -34.42 -20.34
CA CYS A 7 -16.63 -33.23 -21.21
C CYS A 7 -16.49 -31.89 -20.45
N GLY A 8 -16.33 -31.89 -19.13
CA GLY A 8 -16.28 -30.66 -18.32
C GLY A 8 -14.87 -30.22 -17.87
N SER A 9 -13.91 -31.14 -17.79
CA SER A 9 -12.56 -30.85 -17.28
C SER A 9 -11.57 -30.44 -18.37
N SER A 10 -11.73 -30.92 -19.60
CA SER A 10 -10.78 -30.68 -20.69
C SER A 10 -10.77 -29.24 -21.22
N THR A 11 -11.87 -28.51 -21.08
CA THR A 11 -11.97 -27.08 -21.44
C THR A 11 -11.39 -26.14 -20.40
N LEU A 12 -11.33 -26.53 -19.12
CA LEU A 12 -10.71 -25.73 -18.06
C LEU A 12 -9.17 -25.70 -18.18
N PHE A 13 -8.56 -26.79 -18.65
CA PHE A 13 -7.10 -26.85 -18.89
C PHE A 13 -6.67 -26.13 -20.17
N ALA A 14 -7.60 -25.79 -21.07
CA ALA A 14 -7.26 -25.14 -22.34
C ALA A 14 -6.89 -23.64 -22.17
N SER A 15 -7.19 -23.03 -21.03
CA SER A 15 -6.86 -21.63 -20.71
C SER A 15 -5.64 -21.47 -19.82
N LEU A 16 -5.07 -22.55 -19.28
CA LEU A 16 -3.88 -22.49 -18.43
C LEU A 16 -2.65 -22.31 -19.32
N GLN A 17 -1.92 -21.21 -19.13
CA GLN A 17 -0.69 -20.91 -19.88
C GLN A 17 0.55 -21.12 -19.00
N ASP A 18 1.69 -21.33 -19.65
CA ASP A 18 2.98 -21.52 -18.95
C ASP A 18 3.41 -20.27 -18.17
N LEU A 19 2.96 -19.10 -18.59
CA LEU A 19 3.18 -17.83 -17.93
C LEU A 19 1.86 -17.06 -17.88
N MET A 20 1.46 -16.63 -16.69
CA MET A 20 0.26 -15.83 -16.48
C MET A 20 0.61 -14.61 -15.63
N VAL A 21 -0.05 -13.48 -15.89
CA VAL A 21 0.29 -12.20 -15.25
C VAL A 21 -0.98 -11.54 -14.71
N GLY A 22 -0.88 -10.93 -13.53
CA GLY A 22 -1.95 -10.16 -12.92
C GLY A 22 -3.18 -10.99 -12.51
N ASP A 23 -4.37 -10.52 -12.90
CA ASP A 23 -5.65 -11.07 -12.46
C ASP A 23 -5.87 -12.51 -13.00
N GLU A 24 -5.46 -12.77 -14.25
CA GLU A 24 -5.52 -14.11 -14.86
C GLU A 24 -4.71 -15.12 -14.04
N ALA A 25 -3.54 -14.68 -13.58
CA ALA A 25 -2.68 -15.44 -12.72
C ALA A 25 -3.36 -15.75 -11.36
N SER A 26 -3.98 -14.73 -10.74
CA SER A 26 -4.66 -14.87 -9.46
C SER A 26 -5.78 -15.92 -9.48
N GLU A 27 -6.50 -16.08 -10.61
CA GLU A 27 -7.55 -17.10 -10.76
C GLU A 27 -7.01 -18.54 -10.68
N TRP A 28 -5.83 -18.78 -11.23
CA TRP A 28 -5.21 -20.11 -11.34
C TRP A 28 -4.09 -20.37 -10.32
N ARG A 29 -3.94 -19.49 -9.33
CA ARG A 29 -2.85 -19.50 -8.32
C ARG A 29 -2.65 -20.81 -7.57
N SER A 30 -3.68 -21.66 -7.46
CA SER A 30 -3.57 -22.96 -6.77
C SER A 30 -2.77 -23.97 -7.59
N MET A 31 -2.62 -23.73 -8.89
CA MET A 31 -1.93 -24.57 -9.85
C MET A 31 -0.60 -23.98 -10.32
N LEU A 32 -0.25 -22.76 -9.88
CA LEU A 32 0.90 -21.99 -10.37
C LEU A 32 1.88 -21.62 -9.26
N GLU A 33 3.15 -21.45 -9.60
CA GLU A 33 4.17 -20.92 -8.68
C GLU A 33 4.18 -19.39 -8.75
N VAL A 34 4.05 -18.71 -7.60
CA VAL A 34 3.86 -17.25 -7.53
C VAL A 34 5.16 -16.50 -7.25
N SER A 35 5.53 -15.58 -8.16
CA SER A 35 6.61 -14.62 -7.96
C SER A 35 6.11 -13.17 -8.01
N TYR A 36 6.87 -12.28 -7.36
CA TYR A 36 6.64 -10.84 -7.37
C TYR A 36 7.92 -10.17 -7.90
N PRO A 37 7.86 -9.43 -9.03
CA PRO A 37 9.05 -8.81 -9.61
C PRO A 37 9.63 -7.69 -8.75
N MET A 38 8.80 -7.08 -7.90
CA MET A 38 9.19 -6.01 -6.99
C MET A 38 9.03 -6.38 -5.53
N GLU A 39 9.93 -5.85 -4.72
CA GLU A 39 9.90 -5.95 -3.27
C GLU A 39 10.19 -4.57 -2.67
N ASN A 40 9.31 -4.13 -1.75
CA ASN A 40 9.41 -2.82 -1.09
C ASN A 40 9.57 -1.63 -2.06
N GLY A 41 8.90 -1.71 -3.22
CA GLY A 41 8.94 -0.68 -4.26
C GLY A 41 10.23 -0.67 -5.10
N ILE A 42 11.05 -1.72 -5.02
CA ILE A 42 12.28 -1.89 -5.79
C ILE A 42 12.16 -3.13 -6.67
N VAL A 43 12.42 -2.97 -7.97
CA VAL A 43 12.53 -4.11 -8.91
C VAL A 43 13.69 -5.00 -8.50
N ARG A 44 13.39 -6.28 -8.21
CA ARG A 44 14.36 -7.33 -7.85
C ARG A 44 14.61 -8.26 -9.02
N CYS A 45 13.55 -8.69 -9.71
CA CYS A 45 13.63 -9.54 -10.89
C CYS A 45 13.21 -8.76 -12.14
N TRP A 46 14.18 -8.49 -13.01
CA TRP A 46 13.93 -7.75 -14.25
C TRP A 46 13.28 -8.61 -15.33
N GLU A 47 13.56 -9.92 -15.35
CA GLU A 47 12.93 -10.87 -16.28
C GLU A 47 11.43 -10.90 -16.05
N ASP A 48 11.02 -11.10 -14.80
CA ASP A 48 9.61 -11.02 -14.38
C ASP A 48 9.02 -9.64 -14.68
N MET A 49 9.75 -8.55 -14.43
CA MET A 49 9.26 -7.20 -14.71
C MET A 49 9.00 -6.95 -16.20
N LEU A 50 9.83 -7.51 -17.08
CA LEU A 50 9.65 -7.42 -18.53
C LEU A 50 8.39 -8.15 -18.98
N HIS A 51 8.14 -9.36 -18.47
CA HIS A 51 6.90 -10.08 -18.74
C HIS A 51 5.66 -9.29 -18.29
N LEU A 52 5.72 -8.65 -17.12
CA LEU A 52 4.66 -7.76 -16.63
C LEU A 52 4.44 -6.54 -17.55
N TRP A 53 5.49 -5.98 -18.12
CA TRP A 53 5.39 -4.86 -19.05
C TRP A 53 4.94 -5.28 -20.45
N ASP A 54 5.48 -6.37 -20.99
CA ASP A 54 5.23 -6.88 -22.33
C ASP A 54 3.78 -7.36 -22.48
N ASP A 55 3.39 -8.33 -21.65
CA ASP A 55 2.14 -9.07 -21.85
C ASP A 55 0.95 -8.32 -21.24
N HIS A 56 1.15 -7.78 -20.05
CA HIS A 56 0.08 -7.13 -19.30
C HIS A 56 -0.01 -5.63 -19.58
N THR A 57 1.08 -4.87 -19.40
CA THR A 57 0.99 -3.40 -19.39
C THR A 57 0.88 -2.78 -20.78
N PHE A 58 1.88 -3.01 -21.63
CA PHE A 58 1.95 -2.45 -22.99
C PHE A 58 1.21 -3.30 -24.01
N GLY A 59 1.08 -4.61 -23.73
CA GLY A 59 0.38 -5.58 -24.54
C GLY A 59 -1.13 -5.36 -24.65
N LEU A 60 -1.78 -6.30 -25.34
CA LEU A 60 -3.19 -6.25 -25.71
C LEU A 60 -4.15 -6.27 -24.49
N GLN A 61 -3.70 -6.74 -23.34
CA GLN A 61 -4.53 -6.91 -22.15
C GLN A 61 -4.94 -5.58 -21.50
N GLN A 62 -4.07 -4.56 -21.52
CA GLN A 62 -4.35 -3.27 -20.88
C GLN A 62 -4.29 -2.09 -21.86
N LEU A 63 -3.09 -1.63 -22.23
CA LEU A 63 -2.95 -0.37 -22.98
C LEU A 63 -3.02 -0.57 -24.50
N ASN A 64 -2.61 -1.74 -25.01
CA ASN A 64 -2.53 -2.03 -26.43
C ASN A 64 -1.85 -0.91 -27.23
N ILE A 65 -0.63 -0.56 -26.80
CA ILE A 65 0.15 0.51 -27.42
C ILE A 65 1.38 -0.06 -28.12
N ASN A 66 1.84 0.66 -29.14
CA ASN A 66 3.16 0.44 -29.70
C ASN A 66 4.15 1.39 -28.98
N PRO A 67 5.04 0.89 -28.10
CA PRO A 67 5.95 1.73 -27.32
C PRO A 67 6.75 2.75 -28.14
N PRO A 68 7.27 2.41 -29.35
CA PRO A 68 7.96 3.35 -30.20
C PRO A 68 7.12 4.52 -30.68
N ASP A 69 5.79 4.53 -30.60
CA ASP A 69 4.97 5.67 -31.05
C ASP A 69 4.59 6.62 -29.91
N CYS A 70 5.04 6.32 -28.69
CA CYS A 70 4.58 6.99 -27.47
C CYS A 70 5.74 7.53 -26.62
N LYS A 71 5.37 8.35 -25.64
CA LYS A 71 6.23 8.74 -24.52
C LYS A 71 5.66 8.13 -23.25
N VAL A 72 6.53 7.73 -22.33
CA VAL A 72 6.12 7.09 -21.08
C VAL A 72 6.51 7.94 -19.88
N LEU A 73 5.58 8.04 -18.93
CA LEU A 73 5.85 8.59 -17.62
C LEU A 73 5.78 7.46 -16.60
N LEU A 74 6.87 7.28 -15.86
CA LEU A 74 7.03 6.25 -14.85
C LEU A 74 7.18 6.89 -13.48
N THR A 75 6.81 6.16 -12.44
CA THR A 75 6.98 6.61 -11.06
C THR A 75 7.92 5.65 -10.33
N GLU A 76 8.86 6.18 -9.55
CA GLU A 76 9.81 5.36 -8.80
C GLU A 76 10.14 6.01 -7.45
N ASN A 77 10.21 5.19 -6.40
CA ASN A 77 10.83 5.56 -5.12
C ASN A 77 12.36 5.33 -5.18
N PRO A 78 13.19 5.92 -4.30
CA PRO A 78 14.37 6.65 -4.75
C PRO A 78 15.49 5.85 -5.45
N LEU A 79 15.90 6.43 -6.58
CA LEU A 79 17.21 6.55 -7.25
C LEU A 79 17.99 5.30 -7.68
N LYS A 80 17.84 4.13 -7.06
CA LYS A 80 18.74 3.00 -7.32
C LYS A 80 18.53 2.34 -8.69
N ASN A 81 17.30 2.27 -9.20
CA ASN A 81 17.00 1.53 -10.43
C ASN A 81 16.69 2.42 -11.64
N ARG A 82 16.64 3.75 -11.47
CA ARG A 82 16.35 4.71 -12.56
C ARG A 82 17.14 4.49 -13.85
N GLN A 83 18.44 4.23 -13.74
CA GLN A 83 19.29 4.00 -14.91
C GLN A 83 18.85 2.75 -15.66
N LYS A 84 18.56 1.66 -14.95
CA LYS A 84 18.15 0.41 -15.56
C LYS A 84 16.74 0.50 -16.15
N ILE A 85 15.82 1.20 -15.48
CA ILE A 85 14.49 1.51 -16.06
C ILE A 85 14.66 2.30 -17.36
N ALA A 86 15.52 3.34 -17.36
CA ALA A 86 15.76 4.14 -18.56
C ALA A 86 16.38 3.33 -19.70
N GLU A 87 17.36 2.48 -19.39
CA GLU A 87 17.99 1.54 -20.33
C GLU A 87 16.92 0.63 -20.96
N VAL A 88 16.10 -0.03 -20.16
CA VAL A 88 15.04 -0.93 -20.66
C VAL A 88 14.02 -0.17 -21.52
N MET A 89 13.58 1.01 -21.09
CA MET A 89 12.56 1.79 -21.81
C MET A 89 13.06 2.34 -23.15
N PHE A 90 14.34 2.69 -23.25
CA PHE A 90 14.93 3.18 -24.51
C PHE A 90 15.48 2.07 -25.40
N GLU A 91 16.20 1.09 -24.84
CA GLU A 91 16.90 0.08 -25.63
C GLU A 91 15.98 -1.08 -26.02
N THR A 92 15.17 -1.57 -25.07
CA THR A 92 14.23 -2.67 -25.31
C THR A 92 12.96 -2.15 -25.98
N TYR A 93 12.27 -1.20 -25.35
CA TYR A 93 10.97 -0.72 -25.81
C TYR A 93 11.03 0.41 -26.84
N LYS A 94 12.16 1.12 -26.94
CA LYS A 94 12.38 2.21 -27.91
C LYS A 94 11.35 3.35 -27.80
N PHE A 95 10.89 3.68 -26.58
CA PHE A 95 10.05 4.85 -26.37
C PHE A 95 10.72 6.14 -26.88
N HIS A 96 9.93 7.05 -27.46
CA HIS A 96 10.45 8.34 -27.94
C HIS A 96 10.99 9.25 -26.82
N GLY A 97 10.47 9.07 -25.61
CA GLY A 97 10.86 9.87 -24.46
C GLY A 97 10.31 9.28 -23.18
N ILE A 98 11.11 9.39 -22.13
CA ILE A 98 10.78 8.89 -20.80
C ILE A 98 10.81 10.04 -19.80
N TYR A 99 9.91 10.02 -18.83
CA TYR A 99 10.00 10.89 -17.65
C TYR A 99 9.77 10.05 -16.39
N ILE A 100 10.73 10.06 -15.47
CA ILE A 100 10.63 9.33 -14.21
C ILE A 100 10.36 10.33 -13.09
N ALA A 101 9.14 10.28 -12.55
CA ALA A 101 8.66 11.14 -11.50
C ALA A 101 8.77 10.48 -10.12
N ILE A 102 8.87 11.30 -9.07
CA ILE A 102 8.76 10.85 -7.69
C ILE A 102 7.28 10.77 -7.33
N GLN A 103 6.82 9.62 -6.81
CA GLN A 103 5.43 9.38 -6.45
C GLN A 103 4.85 10.49 -5.56
N ALA A 104 5.55 10.82 -4.47
CA ALA A 104 5.14 11.88 -3.54
C ALA A 104 4.95 13.27 -4.19
N VAL A 105 5.81 13.64 -5.14
CA VAL A 105 5.71 14.95 -5.82
C VAL A 105 4.44 14.99 -6.68
N LEU A 106 4.13 13.89 -7.40
CA LEU A 106 2.89 13.80 -8.17
C LEU A 106 1.64 13.84 -7.28
N THR A 107 1.68 13.20 -6.11
CA THR A 107 0.57 13.22 -5.15
C THR A 107 0.24 14.65 -4.69
N LEU A 108 1.25 15.47 -4.41
CA LEU A 108 1.03 16.87 -4.02
C LEU A 108 0.51 17.71 -5.19
N TYR A 109 1.05 17.50 -6.40
CA TYR A 109 0.57 18.18 -7.59
C TYR A 109 -0.89 17.87 -7.90
N ALA A 110 -1.34 16.63 -7.66
CA ALA A 110 -2.74 16.26 -7.80
C ALA A 110 -3.67 17.03 -6.83
N GLN A 111 -3.15 17.48 -5.69
CA GLN A 111 -3.84 18.35 -4.72
C GLN A 111 -3.67 19.85 -5.01
N GLY A 112 -2.93 20.22 -6.05
CA GLY A 112 -2.58 21.62 -6.33
C GLY A 112 -1.62 22.22 -5.29
N LEU A 113 -0.86 21.38 -4.58
CA LEU A 113 0.11 21.79 -3.57
C LEU A 113 1.54 21.64 -4.11
N LEU A 114 2.39 22.62 -3.80
CA LEU A 114 3.84 22.56 -4.09
C LEU A 114 4.66 22.18 -2.86
N THR A 115 4.12 22.42 -1.66
CA THR A 115 4.78 22.16 -0.38
C THR A 115 3.88 21.31 0.51
N GLY A 116 4.46 20.28 1.12
CA GLY A 116 3.76 19.38 2.04
C GLY A 116 4.55 18.12 2.34
N VAL A 117 3.98 17.25 3.17
CA VAL A 117 4.54 15.93 3.47
C VAL A 117 3.58 14.86 2.99
N VAL A 118 4.07 13.95 2.16
CA VAL A 118 3.30 12.81 1.69
C VAL A 118 3.62 11.60 2.55
N VAL A 119 2.57 10.97 3.08
CA VAL A 119 2.64 9.62 3.66
C VAL A 119 2.06 8.67 2.63
N ASP A 120 2.95 7.96 1.95
CA ASP A 120 2.62 7.02 0.90
C ASP A 120 2.75 5.58 1.42
N SER A 121 1.64 4.89 1.60
CA SER A 121 1.60 3.53 2.17
C SER A 121 1.03 2.55 1.15
N GLY A 122 1.92 1.78 0.51
CA GLY A 122 1.58 0.80 -0.53
C GLY A 122 1.37 -0.61 0.01
N ASP A 123 1.71 -1.62 -0.79
CA ASP A 123 1.70 -3.03 -0.37
C ASP A 123 2.97 -3.43 0.40
N GLY A 124 4.16 -3.01 -0.06
CA GLY A 124 5.44 -3.45 0.52
C GLY A 124 6.14 -2.44 1.44
N VAL A 125 5.87 -1.14 1.31
CA VAL A 125 6.58 -0.12 2.10
C VAL A 125 5.70 1.10 2.36
N THR A 126 5.93 1.78 3.48
CA THR A 126 5.36 3.09 3.77
C THR A 126 6.45 4.15 3.77
N HIS A 127 6.34 5.15 2.89
CA HIS A 127 7.28 6.26 2.78
C HIS A 127 6.70 7.55 3.35
N ILE A 128 7.55 8.32 4.02
CA ILE A 128 7.26 9.69 4.43
C ILE A 128 8.21 10.60 3.68
N CYS A 129 7.66 11.34 2.72
CA CYS A 129 8.44 12.15 1.79
C CYS A 129 8.01 13.63 1.90
N PRO A 130 8.82 14.47 2.55
CA PRO A 130 8.62 15.91 2.54
C PRO A 130 9.03 16.52 1.19
N VAL A 131 8.21 17.45 0.71
CA VAL A 131 8.41 18.19 -0.54
C VAL A 131 8.22 19.67 -0.24
N TYR A 132 9.15 20.49 -0.73
CA TYR A 132 9.13 21.93 -0.58
C TYR A 132 9.29 22.59 -1.94
N GLU A 133 8.35 23.46 -2.31
CA GLU A 133 8.31 24.17 -3.60
C GLU A 133 8.51 23.26 -4.83
N GLY A 134 7.92 22.06 -4.80
CA GLY A 134 8.00 21.07 -5.89
C GLY A 134 9.26 20.18 -5.86
N PHE A 135 10.17 20.40 -4.91
CA PHE A 135 11.38 19.58 -4.74
C PHE A 135 11.25 18.66 -3.52
N SER A 136 11.44 17.36 -3.73
CA SER A 136 11.55 16.40 -2.62
C SER A 136 12.82 16.65 -1.81
N LEU A 137 12.80 16.45 -0.49
CA LEU A 137 13.95 16.59 0.40
C LEU A 137 14.49 15.20 0.83
N PRO A 138 15.44 14.59 0.08
CA PRO A 138 15.80 13.17 0.28
C PRO A 138 16.48 12.90 1.63
N HIS A 139 17.17 13.89 2.20
CA HIS A 139 17.82 13.79 3.51
C HIS A 139 16.83 13.68 4.67
N LEU A 140 15.58 14.13 4.46
CA LEU A 140 14.49 14.02 5.43
C LEU A 140 13.57 12.84 5.15
N THR A 141 13.59 12.27 3.94
CA THR A 141 12.76 11.10 3.61
C THR A 141 13.05 9.95 4.57
N ARG A 142 11.98 9.35 5.09
CA ARG A 142 12.03 8.16 5.95
C ARG A 142 11.12 7.08 5.37
N HIS A 143 11.39 5.84 5.72
CA HIS A 143 10.55 4.70 5.37
C HIS A 143 10.26 3.87 6.62
N LEU A 144 9.12 3.21 6.59
CA LEU A 144 8.70 2.18 7.52
C LEU A 144 8.51 0.91 6.70
N ASP A 145 9.24 -0.15 7.07
CA ASP A 145 9.14 -1.49 6.47
C ASP A 145 7.89 -2.23 6.97
N ILE A 146 6.75 -1.52 6.94
CA ILE A 146 5.42 -2.03 7.25
C ILE A 146 4.45 -1.41 6.26
N ALA A 147 3.70 -2.26 5.56
CA ALA A 147 2.71 -1.82 4.61
C ALA A 147 1.57 -2.85 4.47
N GLY A 148 0.87 -2.85 3.33
CA GLY A 148 -0.31 -3.67 3.10
C GLY A 148 -0.08 -5.17 3.28
N ARG A 149 1.07 -5.69 2.84
CA ARG A 149 1.47 -7.09 2.91
C ARG A 149 1.69 -7.54 4.34
N ASP A 150 2.40 -6.75 5.13
CA ASP A 150 2.66 -7.03 6.55
C ASP A 150 1.37 -7.05 7.37
N ILE A 151 0.44 -6.14 7.04
CA ILE A 151 -0.89 -6.11 7.67
C ILE A 151 -1.69 -7.36 7.30
N THR A 152 -1.63 -7.81 6.04
CA THR A 152 -2.26 -9.08 5.63
C THR A 152 -1.66 -10.26 6.39
N LEU A 153 -0.33 -10.35 6.49
CA LEU A 153 0.35 -11.41 7.26
C LEU A 153 -0.01 -11.36 8.75
N ASN A 154 -0.14 -10.17 9.32
CA ASN A 154 -0.58 -9.99 10.69
C ASN A 154 -2.03 -10.45 10.88
N LEU A 155 -2.92 -10.17 9.92
CA LEU A 155 -4.31 -10.64 9.95
C LEU A 155 -4.38 -12.18 9.92
N ILE A 156 -3.57 -12.84 9.08
CA ILE A 156 -3.45 -14.30 9.07
C ILE A 156 -3.05 -14.82 10.45
N LYS A 157 -2.03 -14.22 11.08
CA LYS A 157 -1.59 -14.60 12.43
C LYS A 157 -2.70 -14.44 13.47
N LEU A 158 -3.45 -13.34 13.42
CA LEU A 158 -4.56 -13.09 14.36
C LEU A 158 -5.72 -14.08 14.16
N LEU A 159 -6.04 -14.41 12.91
CA LEU A 159 -7.07 -15.41 12.58
C LEU A 159 -6.65 -16.81 13.04
N LEU A 160 -5.36 -17.16 12.91
CA LEU A 160 -4.80 -18.41 13.43
C LEU A 160 -4.94 -18.53 14.95
N LEU A 161 -4.67 -17.44 15.69
CA LEU A 161 -4.83 -17.42 17.15
C LEU A 161 -6.30 -17.61 17.58
N ARG A 162 -7.26 -17.29 16.72
CA ARG A 162 -8.69 -17.52 16.94
C ARG A 162 -9.14 -18.94 16.54
N GLY A 163 -8.26 -19.73 15.93
CA GLY A 163 -8.53 -21.11 15.52
C GLY A 163 -8.87 -21.28 14.04
N TYR A 164 -8.76 -20.23 13.22
CA TYR A 164 -8.91 -20.34 11.77
C TYR A 164 -7.58 -20.70 11.11
N VAL A 165 -7.53 -21.85 10.44
CA VAL A 165 -6.32 -22.32 9.79
C VAL A 165 -6.26 -21.75 8.38
N PHE A 166 -5.34 -20.81 8.16
CA PHE A 166 -5.02 -20.28 6.84
C PHE A 166 -3.57 -20.58 6.51
N ASN A 167 -3.32 -21.02 5.28
CA ASN A 167 -1.97 -21.16 4.76
C ASN A 167 -1.47 -19.81 4.26
N HIS A 168 -0.25 -19.42 4.64
CA HIS A 168 0.34 -18.13 4.29
C HIS A 168 0.45 -17.86 2.79
N THR A 169 0.63 -18.89 1.96
CA THR A 169 0.81 -18.75 0.51
C THR A 169 -0.51 -18.88 -0.24
N VAL A 170 -1.31 -19.88 0.12
CA VAL A 170 -2.59 -20.10 -0.52
C VAL A 170 -3.55 -19.02 -0.05
N ASP A 171 -3.87 -18.88 1.22
CA ASP A 171 -5.01 -18.03 1.58
C ASP A 171 -4.70 -16.52 1.64
N PHE A 172 -3.48 -16.13 1.25
CA PHE A 172 -3.02 -14.75 1.30
C PHE A 172 -3.97 -13.77 0.62
N GLU A 173 -4.35 -14.03 -0.63
CA GLU A 173 -5.19 -13.11 -1.41
C GLU A 173 -6.62 -13.05 -0.84
N THR A 174 -7.15 -14.18 -0.40
CA THR A 174 -8.44 -14.23 0.31
C THR A 174 -8.41 -13.35 1.55
N VAL A 175 -7.34 -13.42 2.34
CA VAL A 175 -7.18 -12.62 3.55
C VAL A 175 -6.86 -11.15 3.23
N ARG A 176 -6.20 -10.85 2.10
CA ARG A 176 -6.06 -9.48 1.58
C ARG A 176 -7.43 -8.88 1.25
N MET A 177 -8.30 -9.61 0.55
CA MET A 177 -9.67 -9.15 0.29
C MET A 177 -10.46 -8.95 1.58
N MET A 178 -10.33 -9.84 2.56
CA MET A 178 -10.93 -9.64 3.89
C MET A 178 -10.41 -8.39 4.58
N LYS A 179 -9.09 -8.15 4.50
CA LYS A 179 -8.45 -6.97 5.05
C LYS A 179 -9.04 -5.70 4.45
N GLU A 180 -9.13 -5.63 3.13
CA GLU A 180 -9.66 -4.46 2.41
C GLU A 180 -11.15 -4.22 2.70
N ASN A 181 -11.95 -5.28 2.84
CA ASN A 181 -13.39 -5.18 3.06
C ASN A 181 -13.79 -4.92 4.52
N LEU A 182 -13.06 -5.49 5.49
CA LEU A 182 -13.50 -5.52 6.89
C LEU A 182 -12.67 -4.66 7.83
N CYS A 183 -11.38 -4.46 7.56
CA CYS A 183 -10.48 -3.84 8.51
C CYS A 183 -10.62 -2.32 8.55
N PHE A 184 -10.32 -1.74 9.71
CA PHE A 184 -10.38 -0.29 9.93
C PHE A 184 -9.34 0.11 10.98
N VAL A 185 -9.00 1.39 11.04
CA VAL A 185 -8.13 1.95 12.06
C VAL A 185 -8.99 2.60 13.14
N GLY A 186 -8.96 2.02 14.33
CA GLY A 186 -9.70 2.53 15.49
C GLY A 186 -9.17 3.88 15.96
N TYR A 187 -10.07 4.85 16.19
CA TYR A 187 -9.68 6.14 16.74
C TYR A 187 -9.03 5.95 18.11
N ASN A 188 -9.67 5.30 19.08
CA ASN A 188 -9.05 4.95 20.37
C ASN A 188 -8.99 3.43 20.55
N ILE A 189 -7.79 2.87 20.41
CA ILE A 189 -7.52 1.44 20.51
C ILE A 189 -8.03 0.83 21.83
N GLU A 190 -7.94 1.54 22.95
CA GLU A 190 -8.40 1.01 24.24
C GLU A 190 -9.92 0.87 24.28
N GLN A 191 -10.63 1.85 23.70
CA GLN A 191 -12.08 1.80 23.58
C GLN A 191 -12.52 0.70 22.62
N GLU A 192 -11.87 0.58 21.45
CA GLU A 192 -12.15 -0.52 20.51
C GLU A 192 -11.92 -1.89 21.15
N GLN A 193 -10.87 -2.04 21.96
CA GLN A 193 -10.60 -3.29 22.66
C GLN A 193 -11.67 -3.63 23.70
N LYS A 194 -12.17 -2.63 24.45
CA LYS A 194 -13.29 -2.82 25.38
C LYS A 194 -14.55 -3.21 24.64
N LEU A 195 -14.90 -2.50 23.57
CA LEU A 195 -16.06 -2.82 22.73
C LEU A 195 -15.97 -4.23 22.14
N ALA A 196 -14.79 -4.65 21.67
CA ALA A 196 -14.59 -5.98 21.13
C ALA A 196 -14.79 -7.10 22.17
N ASN A 197 -14.45 -6.83 23.43
CA ASN A 197 -14.54 -7.82 24.50
C ASN A 197 -15.93 -7.85 25.15
N GLU A 198 -16.57 -6.69 25.27
CA GLU A 198 -17.82 -6.50 26.01
C GLU A 198 -19.08 -6.56 25.12
N THR A 199 -18.93 -6.32 23.81
CA THR A 199 -20.07 -6.20 22.87
C THR A 199 -19.83 -6.97 21.58
N SER A 200 -20.91 -7.24 20.84
CA SER A 200 -20.87 -7.85 19.50
C SER A 200 -20.88 -6.82 18.36
N VAL A 201 -20.77 -5.51 18.65
CA VAL A 201 -20.91 -4.44 17.65
C VAL A 201 -19.83 -4.51 16.56
N LEU A 202 -18.61 -4.95 16.93
CA LEU A 202 -17.49 -5.05 16.00
C LEU A 202 -17.47 -6.37 15.23
N VAL A 203 -18.36 -7.30 15.57
CA VAL A 203 -18.41 -8.64 15.00
C VAL A 203 -19.10 -8.60 13.64
N GLU A 204 -18.38 -9.01 12.60
CA GLU A 204 -18.89 -9.12 11.23
C GLU A 204 -18.70 -10.55 10.71
N SER A 205 -19.62 -10.98 9.85
CA SER A 205 -19.50 -12.28 9.18
C SER A 205 -18.97 -12.11 7.76
N TYR A 206 -17.98 -12.91 7.40
CA TYR A 206 -17.43 -13.00 6.05
C TYR A 206 -17.69 -14.37 5.45
N THR A 207 -18.15 -14.43 4.21
CA THR A 207 -18.42 -15.69 3.50
C THR A 207 -17.19 -16.12 2.72
N LEU A 208 -16.57 -17.23 3.11
CA LEU A 208 -15.58 -17.94 2.31
C LEU A 208 -16.28 -19.03 1.47
N PRO A 209 -15.59 -19.55 0.44
CA PRO A 209 -16.04 -20.75 -0.27
C PRO A 209 -16.36 -21.92 0.67
N ASP A 210 -15.59 -22.06 1.76
CA ASP A 210 -15.69 -23.18 2.71
C ASP A 210 -16.73 -22.94 3.83
N GLY A 211 -17.30 -21.74 3.92
CA GLY A 211 -18.31 -21.41 4.93
C GLY A 211 -18.25 -19.97 5.46
N ARG A 212 -19.11 -19.67 6.45
CA ARG A 212 -19.15 -18.36 7.11
C ARG A 212 -18.13 -18.30 8.24
N MET A 213 -17.30 -17.25 8.22
CA MET A 213 -16.34 -16.92 9.26
C MET A 213 -16.76 -15.65 9.99
N ILE A 214 -16.43 -15.58 11.28
CA ILE A 214 -16.80 -14.47 12.14
C ILE A 214 -15.53 -13.76 12.58
N VAL A 215 -15.40 -12.49 12.21
CA VAL A 215 -14.24 -11.65 12.51
C VAL A 215 -14.68 -10.50 13.41
N GLY A 216 -13.90 -10.16 14.42
CA GLY A 216 -14.21 -9.09 15.38
C GLY A 216 -13.01 -8.20 15.63
N GLY A 217 -12.34 -8.39 16.77
CA GLY A 217 -11.20 -7.55 17.18
C GLY A 217 -10.00 -7.57 16.23
N GLU A 218 -9.90 -8.58 15.36
CA GLU A 218 -8.84 -8.69 14.35
C GLU A 218 -8.93 -7.56 13.31
N ARG A 219 -10.14 -7.01 13.08
CA ARG A 219 -10.41 -5.96 12.09
C ARG A 219 -9.64 -4.67 12.35
N PHE A 220 -9.54 -4.26 13.61
CA PHE A 220 -8.70 -3.12 14.01
C PHE A 220 -7.34 -3.57 14.56
N GLY A 221 -7.23 -4.82 14.99
CA GLY A 221 -5.99 -5.42 15.48
C GLY A 221 -4.92 -5.54 14.41
N ALA A 222 -5.29 -5.84 13.16
CA ALA A 222 -4.33 -5.98 12.06
C ALA A 222 -3.72 -4.62 11.64
N PRO A 223 -4.49 -3.57 11.29
CA PRO A 223 -3.94 -2.27 10.89
C PRO A 223 -3.21 -1.52 12.01
N LYS A 224 -3.43 -1.91 13.28
CA LYS A 224 -2.69 -1.38 14.43
C LYS A 224 -1.18 -1.57 14.32
N ALA A 225 -0.70 -2.52 13.51
CA ALA A 225 0.73 -2.69 13.23
C ALA A 225 1.39 -1.43 12.66
N LEU A 226 0.67 -0.59 11.90
CA LEU A 226 1.19 0.68 11.36
C LEU A 226 1.57 1.68 12.46
N PHE A 227 0.85 1.65 13.59
CA PHE A 227 1.07 2.55 14.72
C PHE A 227 1.93 1.89 15.82
N GLN A 228 1.97 0.55 15.84
CA GLN A 228 2.73 -0.22 16.82
C GLN A 228 3.54 -1.35 16.14
N PRO A 229 4.66 -1.02 15.48
CA PRO A 229 5.54 -1.95 14.78
C PRO A 229 5.96 -3.19 15.59
N HIS A 230 6.23 -2.97 16.89
CA HIS A 230 6.65 -4.01 17.84
C HIS A 230 5.70 -5.22 17.90
N ARG A 231 4.42 -5.07 17.52
CA ARG A 231 3.45 -6.19 17.52
C ARG A 231 3.70 -7.20 16.42
N ILE A 232 4.40 -6.80 15.35
CA ILE A 232 4.79 -7.67 14.25
C ILE A 232 6.30 -7.95 14.25
N ASN A 233 6.97 -7.72 15.39
CA ASN A 233 8.41 -7.87 15.59
C ASN A 233 9.26 -6.98 14.65
N VAL A 234 8.71 -5.86 14.21
CA VAL A 234 9.46 -4.84 13.48
C VAL A 234 9.95 -3.80 14.48
N GLU A 235 11.26 -3.56 14.50
CA GLU A 235 11.86 -2.51 15.30
C GLU A 235 11.58 -1.14 14.69
N GLY A 236 11.25 -0.16 15.53
CA GLY A 236 11.02 1.21 15.10
C GLY A 236 9.75 1.83 15.67
N VAL A 237 9.52 3.06 15.25
CA VAL A 237 8.38 3.88 15.68
C VAL A 237 7.22 3.73 14.71
N GLY A 238 5.99 3.92 15.21
CA GLY A 238 4.79 3.91 14.36
C GLY A 238 4.76 5.07 13.35
N VAL A 239 3.89 4.97 12.35
CA VAL A 239 3.77 5.93 11.25
C VAL A 239 3.56 7.38 11.73
N ALA A 240 2.78 7.59 12.79
CA ALA A 240 2.53 8.93 13.33
C ALA A 240 3.77 9.57 13.96
N GLU A 241 4.54 8.78 14.72
CA GLU A 241 5.78 9.24 15.32
C GLU A 241 6.88 9.41 14.27
N LEU A 242 6.96 8.53 13.28
CA LEU A 242 7.87 8.66 12.15
C LEU A 242 7.60 9.96 11.38
N LEU A 243 6.33 10.27 11.13
CA LEU A 243 5.88 11.50 10.48
C LEU A 243 6.27 12.73 11.30
N PHE A 244 5.96 12.72 12.59
CA PHE A 244 6.30 13.81 13.49
C PHE A 244 7.82 14.05 13.52
N ASN A 245 8.62 12.99 13.66
CA ASN A 245 10.07 13.07 13.68
C ASN A 245 10.63 13.59 12.34
N THR A 246 10.02 13.21 11.22
CA THR A 246 10.39 13.69 9.89
C THR A 246 10.16 15.19 9.75
N ILE A 247 9.01 15.69 10.22
CA ILE A 247 8.70 17.13 10.22
C ILE A 247 9.63 17.88 11.19
N GLN A 248 9.92 17.33 12.36
CA GLN A 248 10.81 17.98 13.33
C GLN A 248 12.29 17.98 12.91
N ALA A 249 12.71 17.08 12.03
CA ALA A 249 14.04 17.09 11.44
C ALA A 249 14.21 18.17 10.37
N ALA A 250 13.11 18.72 9.84
CA ALA A 250 13.13 19.81 8.87
C ALA A 250 13.50 21.16 9.51
N ASP A 251 13.88 22.14 8.70
CA ASP A 251 14.14 23.51 9.17
C ASP A 251 12.90 24.14 9.79
N ILE A 252 13.08 24.95 10.83
CA ILE A 252 11.97 25.51 11.64
C ILE A 252 10.96 26.26 10.76
N ASP A 253 11.44 26.99 9.76
CA ASP A 253 10.63 27.85 8.89
C ASP A 253 9.66 27.07 8.00
N ILE A 254 9.98 25.81 7.67
CA ILE A 254 9.14 24.98 6.79
C ILE A 254 8.20 24.03 7.55
N ARG A 255 8.39 23.87 8.87
CA ARG A 255 7.58 22.93 9.68
C ARG A 255 6.10 23.30 9.70
N SER A 256 5.76 24.59 9.74
CA SER A 256 4.37 25.04 9.73
C SER A 256 3.64 24.60 8.47
N ASP A 257 4.30 24.73 7.32
CA ASP A 257 3.74 24.34 6.02
C ASP A 257 3.59 22.82 5.91
N PHE A 258 4.56 22.07 6.43
CA PHE A 258 4.50 20.62 6.50
C PHE A 258 3.38 20.10 7.38
N TYR A 259 3.16 20.71 8.55
CA TYR A 259 2.05 20.33 9.41
C TYR A 259 0.70 20.67 8.79
N LYS A 260 0.60 21.80 8.08
CA LYS A 260 -0.61 22.22 7.39
C LYS A 260 -0.99 21.31 6.22
N HIS A 261 0.00 20.75 5.53
CA HIS A 261 -0.17 19.98 4.30
C HIS A 261 0.37 18.56 4.45
N ILE A 262 -0.34 17.72 5.20
CA ILE A 262 -0.06 16.29 5.30
C ILE A 262 -1.01 15.57 4.34
N VAL A 263 -0.46 14.91 3.33
CA VAL A 263 -1.24 14.23 2.28
C VAL A 263 -1.03 12.74 2.37
N LEU A 264 -2.13 11.98 2.37
CA LEU A 264 -2.11 10.52 2.39
C LEU A 264 -2.22 9.97 0.97
N SER A 265 -1.42 8.94 0.68
CA SER A 265 -1.33 8.26 -0.63
C SER A 265 -1.12 6.76 -0.47
N GLY A 266 -1.53 5.97 -1.47
CA GLY A 266 -1.36 4.52 -1.52
C GLY A 266 -2.48 3.72 -0.85
N GLY A 267 -2.71 2.49 -1.32
CA GLY A 267 -3.84 1.66 -0.92
C GLY A 267 -3.96 1.39 0.59
N SER A 268 -2.84 1.29 1.32
CA SER A 268 -2.88 1.08 2.78
C SER A 268 -3.31 2.32 3.56
N THR A 269 -3.40 3.50 2.94
CA THR A 269 -4.00 4.69 3.57
C THR A 269 -5.52 4.75 3.45
N MET A 270 -6.14 3.78 2.74
CA MET A 270 -7.58 3.72 2.52
C MET A 270 -8.37 3.17 3.72
N TYR A 271 -7.70 2.73 4.79
CA TYR A 271 -8.40 2.25 5.98
C TYR A 271 -9.35 3.31 6.56
N PRO A 272 -10.62 2.96 6.82
CA PRO A 272 -11.53 3.84 7.53
C PRO A 272 -10.94 4.22 8.90
N GLY A 273 -10.95 5.51 9.23
CA GLY A 273 -10.46 6.04 10.50
C GLY A 273 -8.95 6.32 10.58
N LEU A 274 -8.15 5.89 9.59
CA LEU A 274 -6.70 6.17 9.56
C LEU A 274 -6.38 7.67 9.60
N PRO A 275 -7.02 8.53 8.79
CA PRO A 275 -6.71 9.96 8.78
C PRO A 275 -6.99 10.62 10.14
N SER A 276 -8.14 10.30 10.74
CA SER A 276 -8.55 10.84 12.03
C SER A 276 -7.67 10.35 13.18
N ARG A 277 -7.27 9.07 13.16
CA ARG A 277 -6.32 8.53 14.13
C ARG A 277 -4.95 9.21 14.01
N LEU A 278 -4.44 9.34 12.80
CA LEU A 278 -3.17 9.97 12.51
C LEU A 278 -3.17 11.43 12.96
N GLU A 279 -4.20 12.21 12.59
CA GLU A 279 -4.36 13.60 13.00
C GLU A 279 -4.33 13.76 14.53
N ARG A 280 -5.06 12.90 15.25
CA ARG A 280 -5.06 12.94 16.72
C ARG A 280 -3.68 12.63 17.30
N GLU A 281 -3.00 11.59 16.80
CA GLU A 281 -1.68 11.24 17.32
C GLU A 281 -0.65 12.34 17.07
N ILE A 282 -0.65 12.98 15.89
CA ILE A 282 0.29 14.08 15.65
C ILE A 282 -0.05 15.28 16.55
N LYS A 283 -1.34 15.62 16.74
CA LYS A 283 -1.76 16.67 17.68
C LYS A 283 -1.28 16.37 19.11
N GLN A 284 -1.40 15.12 19.55
CA GLN A 284 -0.93 14.68 20.85
C GLN A 284 0.61 14.80 20.97
N LEU A 285 1.35 14.31 19.97
CA LEU A 285 2.81 14.42 19.93
C LEU A 285 3.28 15.88 19.92
N TYR A 286 2.59 16.75 19.20
CA TYR A 286 2.88 18.19 19.17
C TYR A 286 2.63 18.85 20.54
N LEU A 287 1.50 18.55 21.18
CA LEU A 287 1.18 19.05 22.51
C LEU A 287 2.23 18.60 23.55
N GLU A 288 2.59 17.32 23.54
CA GLU A 288 3.52 16.74 24.50
C GLU A 288 4.96 17.21 24.29
N ARG A 289 5.46 17.18 23.05
CA ARG A 289 6.88 17.40 22.74
C ARG A 289 7.22 18.86 22.42
N VAL A 290 6.32 19.60 21.78
CA VAL A 290 6.57 21.00 21.37
C VAL A 290 6.00 21.97 22.40
N LEU A 291 4.71 21.81 22.75
CA LEU A 291 4.03 22.72 23.68
C LEU A 291 4.23 22.36 25.16
N LYS A 292 4.80 21.19 25.46
CA LYS A 292 5.05 20.70 26.83
C LYS A 292 3.79 20.71 27.70
N GLY A 293 2.63 20.39 27.12
CA GLY A 293 1.34 20.34 27.81
C GLY A 293 0.54 21.64 27.85
N ASP A 294 1.02 22.72 27.22
CA ASP A 294 0.31 23.99 27.14
C ASP A 294 -0.85 23.93 26.11
N THR A 295 -2.06 23.69 26.61
CA THR A 295 -3.27 23.51 25.78
C THR A 295 -3.82 24.81 25.22
N GLU A 296 -3.52 25.96 25.83
CA GLU A 296 -3.99 27.27 25.36
C GLU A 296 -3.32 27.68 24.05
N LYS A 297 -2.05 27.28 23.87
CA LYS A 297 -1.31 27.52 22.62
C LYS A 297 -1.71 26.58 21.49
N LEU A 298 -2.37 25.46 21.78
CA LEU A 298 -2.80 24.50 20.74
C LEU A 298 -3.92 25.08 19.86
N SER A 299 -4.82 25.88 20.43
CA SER A 299 -5.91 26.55 19.70
C SER A 299 -5.46 27.82 18.96
N VAL A 300 -4.35 28.42 19.40
CA VAL A 300 -3.80 29.68 18.87
C VAL A 300 -2.68 29.46 17.84
N SER A 301 -1.90 28.38 17.99
CA SER A 301 -0.90 27.96 17.02
C SER A 301 -1.59 27.64 15.70
N CYS A 302 -1.02 28.06 14.56
CA CYS A 302 -1.52 27.84 13.20
C CYS A 302 -1.57 26.35 12.76
N TYR A 303 -1.63 25.44 13.72
CA TYR A 303 -1.71 23.99 13.59
C TYR A 303 -3.13 23.58 13.19
N ASN A 304 -3.55 23.99 11.99
CA ASN A 304 -4.61 23.31 11.27
C ASN A 304 -3.94 22.24 10.42
N ALA A 305 -3.55 21.13 11.06
CA ALA A 305 -3.11 19.96 10.31
C ALA A 305 -4.29 19.43 9.51
N ASN A 306 -4.37 19.85 8.26
CA ASN A 306 -5.29 19.27 7.31
C ASN A 306 -4.61 18.00 6.79
N VAL A 307 -4.99 16.87 7.38
CA VAL A 307 -4.71 15.57 6.77
C VAL A 307 -5.67 15.46 5.58
N ALA A 308 -5.23 15.98 4.44
CA ALA A 308 -6.00 15.91 3.21
C ALA A 308 -5.91 14.47 2.69
N HIS A 309 -7.05 13.80 2.65
CA HIS A 309 -7.16 12.50 2.01
C HIS A 309 -7.32 12.71 0.51
N LEU A 310 -6.39 12.22 -0.27
CA LEU A 310 -6.60 12.12 -1.70
C LEU A 310 -7.24 10.76 -1.96
N TYR A 311 -8.52 10.74 -2.33
CA TYR A 311 -9.09 9.61 -3.08
C TYR A 311 -8.55 9.65 -4.51
N ALA A 312 -7.24 9.55 -4.64
CA ALA A 312 -6.60 9.36 -5.91
C ALA A 312 -6.84 7.90 -6.31
N ARG A 313 -8.01 7.63 -6.88
CA ARG A 313 -7.98 6.91 -8.15
C ARG A 313 -7.35 7.85 -9.18
N ILE A 314 -6.05 8.12 -9.04
CA ILE A 314 -5.26 8.51 -10.21
C ILE A 314 -5.09 7.20 -11.00
N SER A 315 -6.21 6.69 -11.53
CA SER A 315 -6.28 5.54 -12.42
C SER A 315 -5.69 5.87 -13.81
N VAL A 316 -5.04 7.04 -13.95
CA VAL A 316 -4.31 7.47 -15.15
C VAL A 316 -2.80 7.55 -14.88
N PHE A 317 -2.33 7.34 -13.64
CA PHE A 317 -0.92 7.20 -13.33
C PHE A 317 -0.77 5.89 -12.56
N PHE A 318 -0.66 4.80 -13.32
CA PHE A 318 -0.44 3.47 -12.79
C PHE A 318 0.86 3.45 -11.98
N SER A 319 0.71 3.55 -10.66
CA SER A 319 1.56 2.80 -9.74
C SER A 319 1.26 1.33 -10.01
N LEU A 320 2.10 0.68 -10.81
CA LEU A 320 2.09 -0.77 -11.05
C LEU A 320 1.99 -1.58 -9.74
N GLN A 321 2.43 -0.99 -8.62
CA GLN A 321 2.65 -1.56 -7.31
C GLN A 321 1.47 -2.26 -6.61
N GLU A 322 0.23 -2.12 -7.09
CA GLU A 322 -0.94 -2.76 -6.46
C GLU A 322 -1.38 -4.08 -7.12
N ARG A 323 -0.87 -4.42 -8.32
CA ARG A 323 -1.31 -5.57 -9.14
C ARG A 323 -0.17 -6.37 -9.78
N GLU A 324 0.91 -6.60 -9.05
CA GLU A 324 2.17 -7.18 -9.57
C GLU A 324 2.29 -8.66 -9.23
N LEU A 325 1.46 -9.50 -9.85
CA LEU A 325 1.62 -10.94 -9.79
C LEU A 325 2.20 -11.42 -11.12
N LEU A 326 3.33 -12.12 -11.08
CA LEU A 326 3.81 -12.91 -12.20
C LEU A 326 3.80 -14.38 -11.79
N LEU A 327 3.21 -15.24 -12.60
CA LEU A 327 3.09 -16.67 -12.31
C LEU A 327 3.70 -17.50 -13.42
N THR A 328 4.60 -18.41 -13.05
CA THR A 328 5.20 -19.38 -13.98
C THR A 328 4.72 -20.79 -13.66
N CYS A 329 4.38 -21.57 -14.68
CA CYS A 329 4.10 -23.00 -14.59
C CYS A 329 5.42 -23.79 -14.69
N LYS A 330 5.61 -24.83 -13.88
CA LYS A 330 6.72 -25.80 -14.00
C LYS A 330 6.21 -27.16 -14.45
#